data_AF-A0A971RFJ3-F1
#
_entry.id   AF-A0A971RFJ3-F1
#
_cell.length_a   1.000
_cell.length_b   1.000
_cell.length_c   1.000
_cell.angle_alpha   90.00
_cell.angle_beta   90.00
_cell.angle_gamma   90.00
#
_symmetry.space_group_name_H-M   'P 1'
#
loop_
_entity.id
_entity.type
_entity.pdbx_description
1 polymer ?
#
loop_
_entity_poly.entity_id
_entity_poly.type
_entity_poly.pdbx_seq_one_letter_code
_entity_poly.pdbx_strand_id
1 'polypeptide(L)'
;VGTGNLWAHMLGMPVWSPVYRSALVDAARILVQGEKRRIDVGRAGEHHFIMWCGIGFDAQIVQDVEPHREVRRSLGNLTYGVAGLAEAFFMRGARATVVVDGRATRYRALMIVISNAQLYGPSLRLAPEAKLDDGLFDIFIFRGNTVVDIFWHLGRLIMGNHAGSPEVEVLQGRDIYVVTEDTLPVQVDGDPIAATPLSVQVLPRSLSIVVPRWAPNSLFSAPGRPAPSEITAVARLKREWRRVRPRLGSGGRSRRGRL
;
A
#
# COMPACT_ATOMS: atom_id res chain seq x y z
N VAL A 1 -8.05 -8.88 -19.56
CA VAL A 1 -8.36 -7.64 -18.81
C VAL A 1 -8.44 -7.99 -17.34
N GLY A 2 -7.98 -7.12 -16.45
CA GLY A 2 -8.07 -7.35 -15.00
C GLY A 2 -9.51 -7.20 -14.49
N THR A 3 -9.77 -7.68 -13.28
CA THR A 3 -11.07 -7.57 -12.59
C THR A 3 -11.15 -6.32 -11.69
N GLY A 4 -10.02 -5.83 -11.18
CA GLY A 4 -9.97 -4.66 -10.28
C GLY A 4 -9.93 -3.30 -10.97
N ASN A 5 -9.09 -3.14 -12.01
CA ASN A 5 -8.96 -1.93 -12.85
C ASN A 5 -8.97 -0.58 -12.09
N LEU A 6 -8.40 -0.51 -10.88
CA LEU A 6 -8.46 0.67 -10.00
C LEU A 6 -7.93 1.94 -10.67
N TRP A 7 -6.84 1.82 -11.41
CA TRP A 7 -6.27 2.90 -12.20
C TRP A 7 -7.28 3.49 -13.21
N ALA A 8 -8.03 2.63 -13.91
CA ALA A 8 -9.07 3.06 -14.84
C ALA A 8 -10.21 3.76 -14.10
N HIS A 9 -10.62 3.26 -12.93
CA HIS A 9 -11.61 3.93 -12.09
C HIS A 9 -11.16 5.32 -11.63
N MET A 10 -9.90 5.47 -11.19
CA MET A 10 -9.35 6.78 -10.82
C MET A 10 -9.37 7.78 -11.97
N LEU A 11 -9.03 7.33 -13.19
CA LEU A 11 -9.01 8.17 -14.38
C LEU A 11 -10.39 8.41 -15.01
N GLY A 12 -11.45 7.77 -14.50
CA GLY A 12 -12.79 7.83 -15.11
C GLY A 12 -12.83 7.19 -16.50
N MET A 13 -12.05 6.13 -16.71
CA MET A 13 -11.96 5.40 -17.97
C MET A 13 -13.07 4.34 -18.08
N PRO A 14 -13.52 4.02 -19.31
CA PRO A 14 -14.35 2.85 -19.55
C PRO A 14 -13.70 1.57 -19.01
N VAL A 15 -14.44 0.81 -18.19
CA VAL A 15 -14.01 -0.49 -17.69
C VAL A 15 -14.90 -1.57 -18.31
N TRP A 16 -14.28 -2.68 -18.72
CA TRP A 16 -15.01 -3.79 -19.33
C TRP A 16 -16.04 -4.38 -18.36
N SER A 17 -17.24 -4.63 -18.89
CA SER A 17 -18.27 -5.42 -18.23
C SER A 17 -19.06 -6.21 -19.28
N PRO A 18 -19.82 -7.25 -18.89
CA PRO A 18 -20.63 -8.03 -19.83
C PRO A 18 -21.61 -7.19 -20.66
N VAL A 19 -22.09 -6.08 -20.10
CA VAL A 19 -23.02 -5.13 -20.73
C VAL A 19 -22.31 -4.02 -21.52
N TYR A 20 -21.03 -3.75 -21.25
CA TYR A 20 -20.23 -2.74 -21.95
C TYR A 20 -19.00 -3.37 -22.64
N ARG A 21 -19.26 -4.16 -23.69
CA ARG A 21 -18.23 -4.96 -24.36
C ARG A 21 -17.22 -4.13 -25.17
N SER A 22 -17.59 -2.94 -25.63
CA SER A 22 -16.69 -2.05 -26.39
C SER A 22 -15.74 -1.23 -25.51
N ALA A 23 -15.85 -1.32 -24.17
CA ALA A 23 -15.10 -0.49 -23.24
C ALA A 23 -13.59 -0.44 -23.51
N LEU A 24 -12.97 -1.56 -23.91
CA LEU A 24 -11.53 -1.59 -24.21
C LEU A 24 -11.17 -0.80 -25.47
N VAL A 25 -11.99 -0.90 -26.51
CA VAL A 25 -11.80 -0.16 -27.77
C VAL A 25 -12.03 1.32 -27.52
N ASP A 26 -13.05 1.65 -26.74
CA ASP A 26 -13.35 3.04 -26.36
C ASP A 26 -12.22 3.62 -25.50
N ALA A 27 -11.73 2.89 -24.49
CA ALA A 27 -10.58 3.28 -23.70
C ALA A 27 -9.32 3.51 -24.57
N ALA A 28 -9.05 2.64 -25.54
CA ALA A 28 -7.94 2.81 -26.47
C ALA A 28 -8.08 4.08 -27.32
N ARG A 29 -9.26 4.33 -27.89
CA ARG A 29 -9.55 5.55 -28.67
C ARG A 29 -9.36 6.82 -27.85
N ILE A 30 -9.80 6.79 -26.60
CA ILE A 30 -9.64 7.89 -25.64
C ILE A 30 -8.16 8.16 -25.38
N LEU A 31 -7.37 7.11 -25.10
CA LEU A 31 -5.95 7.26 -24.80
C LEU A 31 -5.12 7.70 -26.00
N VAL A 32 -5.48 7.34 -27.23
CA VAL A 32 -4.84 7.87 -28.45
C VAL A 32 -4.95 9.40 -28.52
N GLN A 33 -6.04 9.97 -28.01
CA GLN A 33 -6.27 11.42 -27.93
C GLN A 33 -5.87 12.03 -26.57
N GLY A 34 -5.34 11.21 -25.67
CA GLY A 34 -5.00 11.58 -24.31
C GLY A 34 -3.82 12.53 -24.21
N GLU A 35 -3.51 12.93 -22.98
CA GLU A 35 -2.36 13.76 -22.68
C GLU A 35 -1.30 12.98 -21.90
N LYS A 36 -0.04 13.35 -22.10
CA LYS A 36 1.08 12.77 -21.37
C LYS A 36 1.20 13.45 -20.01
N ARG A 37 1.24 12.65 -18.94
CA ARG A 37 1.54 13.10 -17.58
C ARG A 37 2.74 12.33 -17.04
N ARG A 38 3.48 12.93 -16.12
CA ARG A 38 4.50 12.21 -15.33
C ARG A 38 3.99 12.02 -13.92
N ILE A 39 4.11 10.81 -13.41
CA ILE A 39 3.69 10.44 -12.06
C ILE A 39 4.86 9.89 -11.26
N ASP A 40 4.72 9.97 -9.96
CA ASP A 40 5.58 9.35 -8.99
C ASP A 40 5.39 7.83 -9.02
N VAL A 41 6.49 7.12 -8.77
CA VAL A 41 6.50 5.66 -8.62
C VAL A 41 7.05 5.35 -7.25
N GLY A 42 6.43 4.43 -6.54
CA GLY A 42 6.98 3.92 -5.31
C GLY A 42 7.96 2.79 -5.54
N ARG A 43 9.02 2.75 -4.74
CA ARG A 43 9.98 1.66 -4.70
C ARG A 43 10.04 1.04 -3.31
N ALA A 44 9.57 -0.19 -3.18
CA ALA A 44 9.58 -1.00 -1.96
C ALA A 44 10.66 -2.10 -2.09
N GLY A 45 11.81 -1.91 -1.43
CA GLY A 45 12.97 -2.76 -1.67
C GLY A 45 13.40 -2.71 -3.14
N GLU A 46 13.34 -3.85 -3.84
CA GLU A 46 13.64 -3.97 -5.28
C GLU A 46 12.38 -3.87 -6.17
N HIS A 47 11.19 -3.79 -5.57
CA HIS A 47 9.92 -3.79 -6.29
C HIS A 47 9.41 -2.36 -6.50
N HIS A 48 8.76 -2.12 -7.63
CA HIS A 48 8.14 -0.84 -7.95
C HIS A 48 6.61 -0.97 -7.90
N PHE A 49 5.93 0.11 -7.55
CA PHE A 49 4.47 0.18 -7.46
C PHE A 49 3.96 1.56 -7.82
N ILE A 50 2.73 1.62 -8.28
CA ILE A 50 2.06 2.85 -8.72
C ILE A 50 0.99 3.27 -7.71
N MET A 51 0.29 2.32 -7.10
CA MET A 51 -0.91 2.59 -6.31
C MET A 51 -0.61 2.62 -4.81
N TRP A 52 -0.28 1.47 -4.22
CA TRP A 52 0.06 1.40 -2.79
C TRP A 52 0.94 0.20 -2.44
N CYS A 53 1.63 0.34 -1.31
CA CYS A 53 2.33 -0.74 -0.62
C CYS A 53 1.62 -0.99 0.72
N GLY A 54 1.29 -2.26 1.00
CA GLY A 54 0.61 -2.68 2.22
C GLY A 54 1.48 -3.57 3.09
N ILE A 55 1.34 -3.46 4.41
CA ILE A 55 2.08 -4.25 5.40
C ILE A 55 1.10 -4.73 6.49
N GLY A 56 1.18 -6.00 6.88
CA GLY A 56 0.30 -6.60 7.89
C GLY A 56 -1.00 -7.11 7.28
N PHE A 57 -2.16 -6.77 7.87
CA PHE A 57 -3.47 -7.34 7.51
C PHE A 57 -3.77 -7.32 6.00
N ASP A 58 -3.58 -6.17 5.35
CA ASP A 58 -3.77 -6.03 3.90
C ASP A 58 -2.90 -7.01 3.09
N ALA A 59 -1.62 -7.12 3.44
CA ALA A 59 -0.68 -7.98 2.74
C ALA A 59 -0.93 -9.48 3.01
N GLN A 60 -1.42 -9.82 4.22
CA GLN A 60 -1.82 -11.18 4.56
C GLN A 60 -2.97 -11.65 3.66
N ILE A 61 -4.03 -10.83 3.52
CA ILE A 61 -5.14 -11.12 2.61
C ILE A 61 -4.64 -11.36 1.18
N VAL A 62 -3.73 -10.51 0.69
CA VAL A 62 -3.17 -10.66 -0.66
C VAL A 62 -2.38 -11.96 -0.81
N GLN A 63 -1.60 -12.35 0.20
CA GLN A 63 -0.87 -13.61 0.21
C GLN A 63 -1.79 -14.84 0.18
N ASP A 64 -2.92 -14.79 0.88
CA ASP A 64 -3.88 -15.90 0.92
C ASP A 64 -4.70 -16.00 -0.37
N VAL A 65 -4.92 -14.88 -1.06
CA VAL A 65 -5.69 -14.84 -2.32
C VAL A 65 -4.84 -15.18 -3.55
N GLU A 66 -3.56 -14.79 -3.62
CA GLU A 66 -2.72 -14.96 -4.83
C GLU A 66 -2.65 -16.42 -5.36
N PRO A 67 -2.55 -17.47 -4.53
CA PRO A 67 -2.54 -18.85 -4.98
C PRO A 67 -3.81 -19.26 -5.76
N HIS A 68 -4.93 -18.56 -5.55
CA HIS A 68 -6.24 -18.91 -6.09
C HIS A 68 -6.62 -18.09 -7.33
N ARG A 69 -5.72 -18.05 -8.32
CA ARG A 69 -5.89 -17.26 -9.57
C ARG A 69 -7.21 -17.52 -10.31
N GLU A 70 -7.68 -18.75 -10.35
CA GLU A 70 -8.93 -19.11 -11.03
C GLU A 70 -10.15 -18.55 -10.29
N VAL A 71 -10.15 -18.64 -8.95
CA VAL A 71 -11.18 -18.06 -8.08
C VAL A 71 -11.18 -16.54 -8.17
N ARG A 72 -9.99 -15.90 -8.18
CA ARG A 72 -9.86 -14.44 -8.37
C ARG A 72 -10.40 -13.97 -9.72
N ARG A 73 -10.21 -14.75 -10.78
CA ARG A 73 -10.78 -14.45 -12.10
C ARG A 73 -12.31 -14.58 -12.11
N SER A 74 -12.87 -15.52 -11.35
CA SER A 74 -14.31 -15.78 -11.32
C SER A 74 -15.09 -14.86 -10.35
N LEU A 75 -14.53 -14.55 -9.18
CA LEU A 75 -15.21 -13.82 -8.10
C LEU A 75 -14.71 -12.37 -7.95
N GLY A 76 -13.63 -11.99 -8.65
CA GLY A 76 -13.09 -10.65 -8.64
C GLY A 76 -12.75 -10.17 -7.22
N ASN A 77 -13.26 -9.01 -6.84
CA ASN A 77 -12.97 -8.40 -5.54
C ASN A 77 -13.66 -9.12 -4.36
N LEU A 78 -14.64 -10.00 -4.60
CA LEU A 78 -15.31 -10.74 -3.53
C LEU A 78 -14.37 -11.74 -2.84
N THR A 79 -13.38 -12.27 -3.56
CA THR A 79 -12.36 -13.16 -2.99
C THR A 79 -11.58 -12.49 -1.86
N TYR A 80 -11.24 -11.21 -2.03
CA TYR A 80 -10.55 -10.41 -1.02
C TYR A 80 -11.42 -10.16 0.21
N GLY A 81 -12.74 -10.00 0.04
CA GLY A 81 -13.67 -9.85 1.17
C GLY A 81 -13.79 -11.11 2.02
N VAL A 82 -13.87 -12.29 1.39
CA VAL A 82 -13.94 -13.58 2.11
C VAL A 82 -12.64 -13.87 2.84
N ALA A 83 -11.50 -13.72 2.16
CA ALA A 83 -10.18 -13.89 2.77
C ALA A 83 -9.97 -12.89 3.92
N GLY A 84 -10.33 -11.63 3.72
CA GLY A 84 -10.27 -10.60 4.76
C GLY A 84 -11.10 -10.92 5.99
N LEU A 85 -12.31 -11.47 5.81
CA LEU A 85 -13.14 -11.89 6.93
C LEU A 85 -12.50 -13.04 7.71
N ALA A 86 -11.95 -14.04 7.02
CA ALA A 86 -11.27 -15.16 7.68
C ALA A 86 -10.04 -14.68 8.47
N GLU A 87 -9.18 -13.87 7.85
CA GLU A 87 -7.97 -13.35 8.48
C GLU A 87 -8.26 -12.42 9.67
N ALA A 88 -9.37 -11.69 9.64
CA ALA A 88 -9.72 -10.75 10.71
C ALA A 88 -9.85 -11.43 12.08
N PHE A 89 -10.27 -12.70 12.13
CA PHE A 89 -10.44 -13.44 13.39
C PHE A 89 -9.12 -13.94 14.00
N PHE A 90 -8.06 -14.08 13.19
CA PHE A 90 -6.76 -14.58 13.65
C PHE A 90 -5.74 -13.47 13.87
N MET A 91 -5.96 -12.31 13.26
CA MET A 91 -5.02 -11.21 13.28
C MET A 91 -4.96 -10.45 14.61
N ARG A 92 -3.74 -10.00 14.91
CA ARG A 92 -3.42 -9.17 16.09
C ARG A 92 -2.52 -8.02 15.70
N GLY A 93 -2.58 -6.95 16.48
CA GLY A 93 -1.77 -5.76 16.25
C GLY A 93 -0.30 -6.02 16.52
N ALA A 94 0.54 -5.82 15.51
CA ALA A 94 1.98 -6.00 15.59
C ALA A 94 2.66 -4.72 16.10
N ARG A 95 3.75 -4.89 16.87
CA ARG A 95 4.60 -3.76 17.26
C ARG A 95 5.48 -3.36 16.08
N ALA A 96 5.30 -2.12 15.62
CA ALA A 96 5.99 -1.55 14.48
C ALA A 96 6.71 -0.25 14.87
N THR A 97 7.92 -0.06 14.37
CA THR A 97 8.58 1.25 14.31
C THR A 97 8.51 1.72 12.87
N VAL A 98 7.81 2.82 12.64
CA VAL A 98 7.71 3.47 11.33
C VAL A 98 8.55 4.72 11.36
N VAL A 99 9.50 4.80 10.44
CA VAL A 99 10.35 5.98 10.24
C VAL A 99 9.85 6.66 8.98
N VAL A 100 9.48 7.94 9.08
CA VAL A 100 9.09 8.77 7.94
C VAL A 100 10.01 9.98 7.91
N ASP A 101 10.76 10.15 6.82
CA ASP A 101 11.69 11.26 6.61
C ASP A 101 12.64 11.48 7.80
N GLY A 102 13.09 10.39 8.42
CA GLY A 102 13.99 10.38 9.56
C GLY A 102 13.36 10.49 10.95
N ARG A 103 12.03 10.69 11.05
CA ARG A 103 11.31 10.69 12.33
C ARG A 103 10.74 9.31 12.63
N ALA A 104 11.19 8.71 13.72
CA ALA A 104 10.77 7.38 14.13
C ALA A 104 9.65 7.44 15.17
N THR A 105 8.55 6.74 14.90
CA THR A 105 7.44 6.59 15.85
C THR A 105 7.07 5.11 16.00
N ARG A 106 6.71 4.72 17.22
CA ARG A 106 6.31 3.34 17.54
C ARG A 106 4.79 3.22 17.56
N TYR A 107 4.29 2.14 16.98
CA TYR A 107 2.88 1.85 16.89
C TYR A 107 2.59 0.40 17.26
N ARG A 108 1.35 0.15 17.66
CA ARG A 108 0.73 -1.17 17.56
C ARG A 108 -0.26 -1.13 16.41
N ALA A 109 0.12 -1.71 15.28
CA ALA A 109 -0.59 -1.57 14.02
C ALA A 109 -1.20 -2.91 13.56
N LEU A 110 -2.44 -2.87 13.09
CA LEU A 110 -3.08 -3.97 12.37
C LEU A 110 -2.61 -3.99 10.91
N MET A 111 -2.51 -2.81 10.31
CA MET A 111 -1.98 -2.61 8.97
C MET A 111 -1.35 -1.24 8.82
N ILE A 112 -0.37 -1.17 7.92
CA ILE A 112 0.24 0.07 7.45
C ILE A 112 0.05 0.10 5.94
N VAL A 113 -0.47 1.20 5.41
CA VAL A 113 -0.64 1.40 3.97
C VAL A 113 0.11 2.67 3.56
N ILE A 114 1.02 2.53 2.61
CA ILE A 114 1.79 3.62 2.02
C ILE A 114 1.21 3.84 0.62
N SER A 115 0.42 4.90 0.46
CA SER A 115 -0.40 5.15 -0.72
C SER A 115 0.15 6.29 -1.56
N ASN A 116 0.19 6.08 -2.87
CA ASN A 116 0.37 7.12 -3.89
C ASN A 116 -0.96 7.43 -4.60
N ALA A 117 -1.95 6.54 -4.47
CA ALA A 117 -3.25 6.61 -5.12
C ALA A 117 -4.38 6.93 -4.14
N GLN A 118 -5.46 7.52 -4.67
CA GLN A 118 -6.63 7.86 -3.86
C GLN A 118 -7.51 6.65 -3.52
N LEU A 119 -7.55 5.66 -4.41
CA LEU A 119 -8.37 4.46 -4.27
C LEU A 119 -7.56 3.30 -3.72
N TYR A 120 -8.16 2.59 -2.78
CA TYR A 120 -7.67 1.30 -2.25
C TYR A 120 -8.56 0.12 -2.72
N GLY A 121 -9.80 0.43 -3.11
CA GLY A 121 -10.73 -0.49 -3.77
C GLY A 121 -11.66 0.31 -4.69
N PRO A 122 -12.47 -0.32 -5.56
CA PRO A 122 -13.29 0.41 -6.54
C PRO A 122 -14.21 1.46 -5.91
N SER A 123 -14.62 1.23 -4.67
CA SER A 123 -15.50 2.11 -3.89
C SER A 123 -14.85 2.62 -2.61
N LEU A 124 -13.57 2.31 -2.35
CA LEU A 124 -12.88 2.66 -1.10
C LEU A 124 -11.83 3.73 -1.38
N ARG A 125 -12.10 4.95 -0.91
CA ARG A 125 -11.19 6.10 -0.97
C ARG A 125 -10.37 6.15 0.32
N LEU A 126 -9.19 5.52 0.30
CA LEU A 126 -8.28 5.53 1.45
C LEU A 126 -7.61 6.90 1.60
N ALA A 127 -7.10 7.46 0.50
CA ALA A 127 -6.30 8.69 0.52
C ALA A 127 -6.91 9.75 -0.41
N PRO A 128 -8.08 10.34 -0.07
CA PRO A 128 -8.78 11.26 -0.97
C PRO A 128 -7.94 12.48 -1.41
N GLU A 129 -6.97 12.88 -0.58
CA GLU A 129 -6.08 14.01 -0.84
C GLU A 129 -4.80 13.63 -1.62
N ALA A 130 -4.56 12.33 -1.85
CA ALA A 130 -3.35 11.85 -2.51
C ALA A 130 -3.21 12.42 -3.92
N LYS A 131 -1.96 12.77 -4.26
CA LYS A 131 -1.54 13.29 -5.56
C LYS A 131 -0.53 12.33 -6.16
N LEU A 132 -0.68 12.05 -7.45
CA LEU A 132 0.19 11.14 -8.18
C LEU A 132 1.56 11.75 -8.55
N ASP A 133 1.81 13.03 -8.24
CA ASP A 133 2.96 13.77 -8.79
C ASP A 133 3.53 14.84 -7.85
N ASP A 134 3.22 14.78 -6.55
CA ASP A 134 3.65 15.77 -5.54
C ASP A 134 4.95 15.37 -4.81
N GLY A 135 5.46 14.17 -5.06
CA GLY A 135 6.68 13.62 -4.48
C GLY A 135 6.49 13.05 -3.08
N LEU A 136 5.26 12.78 -2.65
CA LEU A 136 4.93 12.30 -1.31
C LEU A 136 4.05 11.04 -1.38
N PHE A 137 4.14 10.22 -0.34
CA PHE A 137 3.11 9.22 -0.05
C PHE A 137 2.23 9.69 1.10
N ASP A 138 0.97 9.28 1.06
CA ASP A 138 0.07 9.29 2.21
C ASP A 138 0.15 7.94 2.94
N ILE A 139 0.54 7.99 4.21
CA ILE A 139 0.86 6.81 5.02
C ILE A 139 -0.21 6.68 6.10
N PHE A 140 -0.99 5.60 6.03
CA PHE A 140 -2.04 5.29 6.97
C PHE A 140 -1.57 4.18 7.91
N ILE A 141 -1.63 4.44 9.21
CA ILE A 141 -1.31 3.44 10.25
C ILE A 141 -2.59 3.17 11.04
N PHE A 142 -3.19 2.02 10.76
CA PHE A 142 -4.39 1.57 11.44
C PHE A 142 -3.99 0.88 12.75
N ARG A 143 -4.18 1.59 13.86
CA ARG A 143 -3.79 1.11 15.19
C ARG A 143 -4.88 0.19 15.75
N GLY A 144 -4.49 -0.80 16.54
CA GLY A 144 -5.43 -1.71 17.14
C GLY A 144 -4.79 -3.04 17.49
N ASN A 145 -5.59 -3.96 18.01
CA ASN A 145 -5.10 -5.29 18.36
C ASN A 145 -6.11 -6.43 18.17
N THR A 146 -7.37 -6.11 17.88
CA THR A 146 -8.47 -7.07 17.90
C THR A 146 -9.26 -7.05 16.58
N VAL A 147 -10.04 -8.10 16.37
CA VAL A 147 -11.00 -8.18 15.26
C VAL A 147 -12.03 -7.04 15.29
N VAL A 148 -12.42 -6.57 16.48
CA VAL A 148 -13.36 -5.45 16.63
C VAL A 148 -12.76 -4.16 16.07
N ASP A 149 -11.46 -3.93 16.32
CA ASP A 149 -10.75 -2.78 15.75
C ASP A 149 -10.72 -2.85 14.21
N ILE A 150 -10.54 -4.04 13.62
CA ILE A 150 -10.58 -4.23 12.16
C ILE A 150 -11.93 -3.81 11.59
N PHE A 151 -13.03 -4.30 12.17
CA PHE A 151 -14.38 -3.93 11.70
C PHE A 151 -14.70 -2.46 11.95
N TRP A 152 -14.20 -1.88 13.04
CA TRP A 152 -14.30 -0.45 13.30
C TRP A 152 -13.62 0.39 12.21
N HIS A 153 -12.39 0.02 11.86
CA HIS A 153 -11.64 0.67 10.78
C HIS A 153 -12.31 0.52 9.42
N LEU A 154 -12.78 -0.68 9.10
CA LEU A 154 -13.52 -0.95 7.86
C LEU A 154 -14.79 -0.10 7.77
N GLY A 155 -15.57 -0.03 8.85
CA GLY A 155 -16.78 0.80 8.92
C GLY A 155 -16.47 2.28 8.69
N ARG A 156 -15.44 2.82 9.34
CA ARG A 156 -15.02 4.22 9.14
C ARG A 156 -14.47 4.49 7.74
N LEU A 157 -13.76 3.54 7.14
CA LEU A 157 -13.26 3.65 5.76
C LEU A 157 -14.42 3.67 4.76
N ILE A 158 -15.44 2.84 4.95
CA ILE A 158 -16.66 2.83 4.12
C ILE A 158 -17.42 4.17 4.25
N MET A 159 -17.48 4.73 5.46
CA MET A 159 -18.08 6.04 5.71
C MET A 159 -17.21 7.22 5.23
N GLY A 160 -15.96 6.98 4.85
CA GLY A 160 -15.02 8.00 4.42
C GLY A 160 -14.51 8.93 5.52
N ASN A 161 -14.61 8.53 6.80
CA ASN A 161 -14.20 9.34 7.96
C ASN A 161 -13.05 8.73 8.77
N HIS A 162 -12.38 7.69 8.24
CA HIS A 162 -11.28 6.99 8.89
C HIS A 162 -10.09 7.90 9.23
N ALA A 163 -9.78 8.89 8.39
CA ALA A 163 -8.65 9.80 8.63
C ALA A 163 -8.85 10.69 9.89
N GLY A 164 -10.10 10.90 10.33
CA GLY A 164 -10.42 11.62 11.57
C GLY A 164 -10.48 10.72 12.81
N SER A 165 -10.30 9.40 12.65
CA SER A 165 -10.30 8.43 13.73
C SER A 165 -9.05 8.61 14.59
N PRO A 166 -9.16 8.72 15.93
CA PRO A 166 -7.96 8.76 16.76
C PRO A 166 -7.12 7.49 16.57
N GLU A 167 -7.73 6.34 16.30
CA GLU A 167 -7.05 5.06 16.04
C GLU A 167 -6.32 4.98 14.68
N VAL A 168 -6.40 6.01 13.83
CA VAL A 168 -5.69 6.06 12.55
C VAL A 168 -4.70 7.21 12.59
N GLU A 169 -3.41 6.90 12.40
CA GLU A 169 -2.42 7.93 12.13
C GLU A 169 -2.33 8.15 10.62
N VAL A 170 -2.35 9.41 10.19
CA VAL A 170 -2.10 9.80 8.80
C VAL A 170 -0.83 10.65 8.75
N LEU A 171 0.18 10.17 8.05
CA LEU A 171 1.46 10.84 7.85
C LEU A 171 1.68 11.09 6.36
N GLN A 172 2.52 12.06 6.03
CA GLN A 172 3.05 12.23 4.68
C GLN A 172 4.57 12.20 4.70
N GLY A 173 5.18 11.61 3.68
CA GLY A 173 6.64 11.59 3.54
C GLY A 173 7.10 10.84 2.31
N ARG A 174 8.42 10.82 2.08
CA ARG A 174 9.01 10.26 0.85
C ARG A 174 9.98 9.12 1.06
N ASP A 175 10.63 9.06 2.22
CA ASP A 175 11.53 7.97 2.60
C ASP A 175 11.01 7.31 3.88
N ILE A 176 10.49 6.10 3.71
CA ILE A 176 9.83 5.33 4.74
C ILE A 176 10.67 4.09 5.03
N TYR A 177 10.84 3.81 6.32
CA TYR A 177 11.42 2.56 6.78
C TYR A 177 10.54 1.96 7.87
N VAL A 178 10.09 0.73 7.63
CA VAL A 178 9.22 0.00 8.54
C VAL A 178 9.97 -1.18 9.09
N VAL A 179 10.05 -1.26 10.42
CA VAL A 179 10.56 -2.42 11.14
C VAL A 179 9.50 -2.90 12.10
N THR A 180 9.30 -4.20 12.16
CA THR A 180 8.35 -4.84 13.05
C THR A 180 9.08 -5.83 13.93
N GLU A 181 8.51 -6.14 15.09
CA GLU A 181 9.08 -7.14 15.98
C GLU A 181 9.00 -8.54 15.37
N ASP A 182 7.82 -8.94 14.92
CA ASP A 182 7.61 -10.13 14.11
C ASP A 182 7.65 -9.74 12.63
N THR A 183 8.16 -10.63 11.79
CA THR A 183 8.19 -10.40 10.33
C THR A 183 6.76 -10.38 9.81
N LEU A 184 6.37 -9.28 9.15
CA LEU A 184 5.03 -9.11 8.58
C LEU A 184 5.08 -9.19 7.05
N PRO A 185 4.04 -9.78 6.43
CA PRO A 185 3.92 -9.80 4.98
C PRO A 185 3.83 -8.39 4.40
N VAL A 186 4.30 -8.24 3.17
CA VAL A 186 4.22 -7.01 2.39
C VAL A 186 3.64 -7.34 1.02
N GLN A 187 2.82 -6.44 0.51
CA GLN A 187 2.32 -6.46 -0.87
C GLN A 187 2.55 -5.10 -1.53
N VAL A 188 2.65 -5.10 -2.85
CA VAL A 188 2.57 -3.89 -3.67
C VAL A 188 1.57 -4.07 -4.80
N ASP A 189 0.67 -3.10 -4.99
CA ASP A 189 -0.36 -3.10 -6.04
C ASP A 189 -1.20 -4.40 -6.14
N GLY A 190 -1.34 -5.14 -5.05
CA GLY A 190 -2.06 -6.41 -4.97
C GLY A 190 -1.21 -7.65 -5.24
N ASP A 191 0.12 -7.52 -5.35
CA ASP A 191 1.06 -8.63 -5.50
C ASP A 191 1.92 -8.81 -4.24
N PRO A 192 2.02 -10.02 -3.65
CA PRO A 192 2.93 -10.29 -2.56
C PRO A 192 4.40 -10.06 -2.95
N ILE A 193 5.18 -9.46 -2.05
CA ILE A 193 6.63 -9.33 -2.22
C ILE A 193 7.36 -9.95 -1.00
N ALA A 194 8.51 -9.38 -0.63
CA ALA A 194 9.22 -9.74 0.59
C ALA A 194 8.43 -9.38 1.86
N ALA A 195 9.10 -9.35 3.01
CA ALA A 195 8.52 -9.04 4.31
C ALA A 195 9.28 -7.90 4.99
N THR A 196 8.77 -7.40 6.12
CA THR A 196 9.51 -6.44 6.94
C THR A 196 10.81 -7.06 7.49
N PRO A 197 11.88 -6.25 7.71
CA PRO A 197 11.95 -4.81 7.54
C PRO A 197 11.97 -4.37 6.09
N LEU A 198 11.29 -3.25 5.80
CA LEU A 198 11.09 -2.75 4.44
C LEU A 198 11.47 -1.27 4.35
N SER A 199 12.11 -0.90 3.23
CA SER A 199 12.32 0.49 2.85
C SER A 199 11.43 0.82 1.67
N VAL A 200 10.73 1.95 1.74
CA VAL A 200 9.86 2.45 0.70
C VAL A 200 10.26 3.88 0.36
N GLN A 201 10.49 4.16 -0.92
CA GLN A 201 10.94 5.47 -1.41
C GLN A 201 10.10 5.95 -2.58
N VAL A 202 9.80 7.24 -2.62
CA VAL A 202 9.20 7.88 -3.80
C VAL A 202 10.29 8.09 -4.86
N LEU A 203 9.96 7.78 -6.12
CA LEU A 203 10.71 8.15 -7.31
C LEU A 203 9.92 9.24 -8.05
N PRO A 204 10.20 10.53 -7.80
CA PRO A 204 9.33 11.61 -8.25
C PRO A 204 9.26 11.70 -9.76
N ARG A 205 8.04 11.75 -10.31
CA ARG A 205 7.73 11.98 -11.74
C ARG A 205 8.52 11.07 -12.68
N SER A 206 8.80 9.86 -12.24
CA SER A 206 9.69 8.91 -12.91
C SER A 206 9.00 8.09 -14.01
N LEU A 207 7.66 7.95 -13.97
CA LEU A 207 6.89 7.24 -14.99
C LEU A 207 6.09 8.22 -15.84
N SER A 208 6.22 8.09 -17.17
CA SER A 208 5.37 8.78 -18.12
C SER A 208 4.16 7.91 -18.48
N ILE A 209 2.97 8.48 -18.30
CA ILE A 209 1.69 7.83 -18.60
C ILE A 209 0.89 8.65 -19.62
N VAL A 210 -0.07 8.01 -20.26
CA VAL A 210 -1.11 8.69 -21.04
C VAL A 210 -2.41 8.63 -20.25
N VAL A 211 -3.07 9.77 -20.08
CA VAL A 211 -4.35 9.89 -19.37
C VAL A 211 -5.39 10.54 -20.26
N PRO A 212 -6.69 10.30 -20.04
CA PRO A 212 -7.73 11.06 -20.74
C PRO A 212 -7.61 12.55 -20.43
N ARG A 213 -8.05 13.41 -21.36
CA ARG A 213 -8.03 14.88 -21.18
C ARG A 213 -8.90 15.37 -20.02
N TRP A 214 -9.83 14.54 -19.55
CA TRP A 214 -10.69 14.81 -18.40
C TRP A 214 -10.21 14.13 -17.11
N ALA A 215 -8.98 13.61 -17.08
CA ALA A 215 -8.43 13.01 -15.87
C ALA A 215 -8.63 13.98 -14.68
N PRO A 216 -9.20 13.52 -13.55
CA PRO A 216 -9.59 14.44 -12.48
C PRO A 216 -8.41 15.27 -11.98
N ASN A 217 -8.56 16.60 -11.94
CA ASN A 217 -7.52 17.51 -11.45
C ASN A 217 -7.13 17.22 -9.99
N SER A 218 -8.02 16.58 -9.22
CA SER A 218 -7.72 16.14 -7.85
C SER A 218 -6.57 15.14 -7.78
N LEU A 219 -6.27 14.41 -8.86
CA LEU A 219 -5.18 13.43 -8.89
C LEU A 219 -3.80 14.06 -9.03
N PHE A 220 -3.71 15.32 -9.43
CA PHE A 220 -2.45 15.98 -9.75
C PHE A 220 -2.25 17.25 -8.93
N SER A 221 -0.99 17.63 -8.78
CA SER A 221 -0.58 18.89 -8.18
C SER A 221 -0.90 20.05 -9.11
N ALA A 222 -1.07 21.24 -8.54
CA ALA A 222 -1.13 22.46 -9.35
C ALA A 222 0.19 22.65 -10.13
N PRO A 223 0.17 23.20 -11.35
CA PRO A 223 1.36 23.44 -12.16
C PRO A 223 2.40 24.27 -11.40
N GLY A 224 3.68 23.87 -11.43
CA GLY A 224 4.80 24.68 -10.94
C GLY A 224 5.37 24.31 -9.56
N ARG A 225 4.91 23.25 -8.88
CA ARG A 225 5.52 22.80 -7.61
C ARG A 225 6.82 21.99 -7.87
N PRO A 226 8.00 22.48 -7.46
CA PRO A 226 9.25 21.74 -7.67
C PRO A 226 9.25 20.45 -6.85
N ALA A 227 9.84 19.39 -7.42
CA ALA A 227 10.06 18.16 -6.69
C ALA A 227 11.08 18.44 -5.56
N PRO A 228 10.78 18.10 -4.30
CA PRO A 228 11.68 18.40 -3.21
C PRO A 228 12.92 17.46 -3.22
N SER A 229 14.10 18.01 -2.89
CA SER A 229 15.40 17.33 -2.98
C SER A 229 15.57 16.16 -2.01
N GLU A 230 16.43 15.20 -2.38
CA GLU A 230 16.70 13.93 -1.67
C GLU A 230 17.15 14.14 -0.21
N ILE A 231 16.64 13.34 0.73
CA ILE A 231 17.10 13.32 2.13
C ILE A 231 17.52 11.91 2.57
N THR A 232 18.66 11.86 3.25
CA THR A 232 19.54 10.71 3.52
C THR A 232 19.27 9.99 4.86
N ALA A 233 18.13 10.25 5.51
CA ALA A 233 17.90 9.86 6.91
C ALA A 233 17.74 8.35 7.12
N VAL A 234 17.07 7.65 6.20
CA VAL A 234 16.84 6.20 6.30
C VAL A 234 18.14 5.40 6.10
N ALA A 235 19.11 5.92 5.35
CA ALA A 235 20.43 5.28 5.20
C ALA A 235 21.23 5.24 6.52
N ARG A 236 20.96 6.16 7.45
CA ARG A 236 21.57 6.16 8.79
C ARG A 236 20.92 5.12 9.70
N LEU A 237 19.59 5.05 9.72
CA LEU A 237 18.84 4.09 10.53
C LEU A 237 18.98 2.64 10.05
N LYS A 238 19.06 2.40 8.72
CA LYS A 238 19.41 1.08 8.16
C LYS A 238 20.77 0.58 8.68
N ARG A 239 21.75 1.47 8.82
CA ARG A 239 23.09 1.14 9.36
C ARG A 239 23.06 0.85 10.85
N GLU A 240 22.27 1.60 11.62
CA GLU A 240 22.11 1.37 13.06
C GLU A 240 21.33 0.07 13.35
N TRP A 241 20.24 -0.21 12.63
CA TRP A 241 19.49 -1.47 12.78
C TRP A 241 20.30 -2.71 12.40
N ARG A 242 21.14 -2.65 11.36
CA ARG A 242 22.07 -3.75 11.02
C ARG A 242 23.09 -4.03 12.12
N ARG A 243 23.46 -3.03 12.94
CA ARG A 243 24.39 -3.18 14.06
C ARG A 243 23.76 -3.81 15.31
N VAL A 244 22.44 -3.68 15.49
CA VAL A 244 21.72 -4.16 16.70
C VAL A 244 21.22 -5.61 16.55
N ARG A 245 21.43 -6.26 15.40
CA ARG A 245 20.80 -7.57 15.05
C ARG A 245 21.33 -8.86 15.69
N PRO A 246 22.48 -9.00 16.40
CA PRO A 246 22.81 -10.29 16.99
C PRO A 246 22.43 -10.34 18.48
N ARG A 247 21.21 -10.82 18.80
CA ARG A 247 20.89 -11.47 20.10
C ARG A 247 19.55 -12.21 20.19
N LEU A 248 18.72 -12.24 19.14
CA LEU A 248 17.54 -13.11 19.06
C LEU A 248 17.78 -14.17 17.98
N GLY A 249 18.50 -15.23 18.33
CA GLY A 249 18.80 -16.31 17.39
C GLY A 249 19.98 -17.20 17.79
N SER A 250 20.09 -17.61 19.05
CA SER A 250 20.93 -18.76 19.44
C SER A 250 20.20 -19.59 20.49
N GLY A 251 19.15 -20.28 20.05
CA GLY A 251 18.52 -21.33 20.84
C GLY A 251 19.45 -22.55 20.95
N GLY A 252 19.79 -22.91 22.18
CA GLY A 252 19.82 -24.29 22.64
C GLY A 252 20.96 -25.21 22.15
N ARG A 253 22.18 -25.02 22.67
CA ARG A 253 23.03 -26.18 22.98
C ARG A 253 22.55 -26.76 24.31
N SER A 254 21.69 -27.77 24.27
CA SER A 254 21.40 -28.64 25.42
C SER A 254 22.20 -29.93 25.27
N ARG A 255 23.18 -30.09 26.16
CA ARG A 255 23.89 -31.33 26.47
C ARG A 255 22.91 -32.34 27.10
N ARG A 256 22.88 -33.57 26.59
CA ARG A 256 22.80 -34.83 27.36
C ARG A 256 23.62 -35.84 26.54
N GLY A 257 24.67 -36.49 27.01
CA GLY A 257 24.92 -37.04 28.34
C GLY A 257 25.00 -38.55 28.14
N ARG A 258 26.23 -39.09 28.12
CA ARG A 258 26.51 -40.54 28.08
C ARG A 258 25.79 -41.25 29.22
N LEU A 259 25.29 -42.45 28.97
CA LEU A 259 25.70 -43.72 29.61
C LEU A 259 25.40 -44.84 28.61
#